data_AF-A0A0E2H7Z0-F1
#
_entry.id   AF-A0A0E2H7Z0-F1
#
_cell.length_a   1.000
_cell.length_b   1.000
_cell.length_c   1.000
_cell.angle_alpha   90.00
_cell.angle_beta   90.00
_cell.angle_gamma   90.00
#
_symmetry.space_group_name_H-M   'P 1'
#
loop_
_entity.id
_entity.type
_entity.pdbx_description
1 polymer ?
#
loop_
_entity_poly.entity_id
_entity_poly.type
_entity_poly.pdbx_seq_one_letter_code
_entity_poly.pdbx_strand_id
1 'polypeptide(L)'
;MSKTDFVDVISFLRGAYARNDLLKDVNEVNVWFEALCDLESEWIKKAAVQWVQESKFPPAISEIRDLAKKIEQRAYENGETKIWQ
;
A
#
# COMPACT_ATOMS: atom_id res chain seq x y z
N MET A 1 5.87 8.71 1.80
CA MET A 1 6.26 7.80 2.92
C MET A 1 7.78 7.56 3.01
N SER A 2 8.28 7.09 4.15
CA SER A 2 9.67 6.66 4.32
C SER A 2 9.94 5.26 3.72
N LYS A 3 11.21 4.94 3.41
CA LYS A 3 11.58 3.60 2.92
C LYS A 3 11.35 2.51 3.97
N THR A 4 11.52 2.83 5.26
CA THR A 4 11.24 1.90 6.37
C THR A 4 9.74 1.56 6.43
N ASP A 5 8.87 2.56 6.39
CA ASP A 5 7.42 2.35 6.37
C ASP A 5 6.98 1.48 5.19
N PHE A 6 7.60 1.72 4.03
CA PHE A 6 7.30 0.96 2.82
C PHE A 6 7.72 -0.51 2.95
N VAL A 7 8.88 -0.79 3.54
CA VAL A 7 9.36 -2.16 3.77
C VAL A 7 8.39 -2.95 4.67
N ASP A 8 7.78 -2.32 5.67
CA ASP A 8 6.76 -2.97 6.50
C ASP A 8 5.55 -3.41 5.68
N VAL A 9 5.05 -2.53 4.79
CA VAL A 9 3.90 -2.83 3.91
C VAL A 9 4.21 -3.98 2.97
N ILE A 10 5.38 -3.94 2.32
CA ILE A 10 5.78 -5.01 1.40
C ILE A 10 6.00 -6.33 2.13
N SER A 11 6.58 -6.30 3.33
CA SER A 11 6.77 -7.50 4.15
C SER A 11 5.43 -8.13 4.52
N PHE A 12 4.42 -7.31 4.84
CA PHE A 12 3.05 -7.76 5.07
C PHE A 12 2.44 -8.43 3.82
N LEU A 13 2.55 -7.80 2.64
CA LEU A 13 2.03 -8.37 1.39
C LEU A 13 2.75 -9.68 1.01
N ARG A 14 4.07 -9.75 1.17
CA ARG A 14 4.85 -10.98 0.93
C ARG A 14 4.44 -12.09 1.88
N GLY A 15 4.18 -11.78 3.15
CA GLY A 15 3.66 -12.74 4.12
C GLY A 15 2.27 -13.28 3.72
N ALA A 16 1.37 -12.39 3.30
CA ALA A 16 0.03 -12.77 2.87
C ALA A 16 0.02 -13.62 1.57
N TYR A 17 0.98 -13.38 0.68
CA TYR A 17 1.05 -14.02 -0.63
C TYR A 17 2.32 -14.87 -0.84
N ALA A 18 2.79 -15.53 0.22
CA ALA A 18 4.08 -16.25 0.24
C ALA A 18 4.28 -17.28 -0.88
N ARG A 19 3.20 -17.78 -1.50
CA ARG A 19 3.25 -18.76 -2.60
C ARG A 19 3.37 -18.14 -4.00
N ASN A 20 3.13 -16.83 -4.13
CA ASN A 20 3.00 -16.16 -5.43
C ASN A 20 4.25 -15.39 -5.86
N ASP A 21 5.38 -15.61 -5.18
CA ASP A 21 6.66 -15.15 -5.70
C ASP A 21 6.67 -13.61 -5.92
N LEU A 22 5.92 -12.89 -5.07
CA LEU A 22 5.75 -11.44 -5.12
C LEU A 22 7.04 -10.74 -4.65
N LEU A 23 7.52 -9.79 -5.46
CA LEU A 23 8.65 -8.91 -5.13
C LEU A 23 9.94 -9.69 -4.86
N LYS A 24 10.43 -10.36 -5.91
CA LYS A 24 11.54 -11.33 -5.85
C LYS A 24 12.90 -10.68 -5.63
N ASP A 25 13.08 -9.48 -6.17
CA ASP A 25 14.36 -8.79 -6.13
C ASP A 25 14.24 -7.33 -5.68
N VAL A 26 15.40 -6.76 -5.39
CA VAL A 26 15.51 -5.39 -4.88
C VAL A 26 15.04 -4.35 -5.91
N ASN A 27 15.15 -4.65 -7.21
CA ASN A 27 14.69 -3.73 -8.25
C ASN A 27 13.17 -3.67 -8.28
N GLU A 28 12.48 -4.79 -8.16
CA GLU A 28 11.02 -4.83 -8.06
C GLU A 28 10.52 -4.04 -6.84
N VAL A 29 11.17 -4.22 -5.68
CA VAL A 29 10.86 -3.47 -4.45
C VAL A 29 11.09 -1.97 -4.65
N ASN A 30 12.19 -1.57 -5.29
CA ASN A 30 12.48 -0.16 -5.58
C ASN A 30 11.46 0.44 -6.56
N VAL A 31 11.02 -0.29 -7.59
CA VAL A 31 9.97 0.18 -8.51
C VAL A 31 8.66 0.46 -7.77
N TRP A 32 8.28 -0.43 -6.86
CA TRP A 32 7.08 -0.21 -6.03
C TRP A 32 7.26 0.98 -5.08
N PHE A 33 8.46 1.17 -4.50
CA PHE A 33 8.73 2.33 -3.65
C PHE A 33 8.62 3.63 -4.44
N GLU A 34 9.34 3.76 -5.55
CA GLU A 34 9.31 4.96 -6.40
C GLU A 34 7.91 5.27 -6.91
N ALA A 35 7.11 4.23 -7.19
CA ALA A 35 5.72 4.44 -7.49
C ALA A 35 5.01 5.04 -6.28
N LEU A 36 4.99 4.36 -5.13
CA LEU A 36 4.09 4.64 -4.00
C LEU A 36 4.60 5.70 -3.02
N CYS A 37 5.84 6.18 -3.14
CA CYS A 37 6.47 7.06 -2.16
C CYS A 37 5.79 8.43 -2.01
N ASP A 38 5.04 8.86 -3.02
CA ASP A 38 4.22 10.07 -3.03
C ASP A 38 3.05 10.02 -2.05
N LEU A 39 2.63 8.83 -1.62
CA LEU A 39 1.50 8.63 -0.73
C LEU A 39 1.93 8.55 0.74
N GLU A 40 0.99 8.90 1.62
CA GLU A 40 1.15 8.74 3.07
C GLU A 40 1.14 7.26 3.46
N SER A 41 1.98 6.91 4.44
CA SER A 41 2.16 5.50 4.85
C SER A 41 0.88 4.89 5.43
N GLU A 42 0.04 5.70 6.07
CA GLU A 42 -1.23 5.28 6.65
C GLU A 42 -2.16 4.66 5.59
N TRP A 43 -2.38 5.35 4.48
CA TRP A 43 -3.32 4.93 3.44
C TRP A 43 -2.86 3.67 2.73
N ILE A 44 -1.55 3.54 2.56
CA ILE A 44 -0.94 2.39 1.91
C ILE A 44 -0.98 1.16 2.82
N LYS A 45 -0.77 1.32 4.13
CA LYS A 45 -0.99 0.27 5.13
C LYS A 45 -2.45 -0.18 5.15
N LYS A 46 -3.41 0.76 5.19
CA LYS A 46 -4.84 0.45 5.14
C LYS A 46 -5.24 -0.27 3.83
N ALA A 47 -4.72 0.18 2.69
CA ALA A 47 -4.95 -0.46 1.40
C ALA A 47 -4.41 -1.90 1.34
N ALA A 48 -3.19 -2.13 1.83
CA ALA A 48 -2.62 -3.47 1.87
C ALA A 48 -3.44 -4.43 2.75
N VAL A 49 -3.87 -3.97 3.94
CA VAL A 49 -4.73 -4.76 4.83
C VAL A 49 -6.05 -5.09 4.17
N GLN A 50 -6.74 -4.09 3.61
CA GLN A 50 -8.01 -4.29 2.93
C GLN A 50 -7.86 -5.23 1.73
N TRP A 51 -6.80 -5.08 0.92
CA TRP A 51 -6.54 -5.94 -0.22
C TRP A 51 -6.40 -7.41 0.18
N VAL A 52 -5.64 -7.70 1.25
CA VAL A 52 -5.46 -9.08 1.75
C VAL A 52 -6.76 -9.68 2.30
N GLN A 53 -7.68 -8.84 2.79
CA GLN A 53 -9.00 -9.30 3.25
C GLN A 53 -9.95 -9.62 2.09
N GLU A 54 -9.81 -8.94 0.95
CA GLU A 54 -10.75 -9.00 -0.17
C GLU A 54 -10.25 -9.84 -1.35
N SER A 55 -8.94 -10.00 -1.51
CA SER A 55 -8.32 -10.67 -2.65
C SER A 55 -7.54 -11.92 -2.28
N LYS A 56 -7.63 -12.94 -3.14
CA LYS A 56 -6.80 -14.15 -3.06
C LYS A 56 -5.47 -14.01 -3.79
N PHE A 57 -5.33 -12.96 -4.61
CA PHE A 57 -4.18 -12.77 -5.50
C PHE A 57 -3.37 -11.54 -5.09
N PRO A 58 -2.04 -11.56 -5.31
CA PRO A 58 -1.20 -10.40 -5.06
C PRO A 58 -1.68 -9.19 -5.86
N PRO A 59 -1.59 -7.99 -5.29
CA PRO A 59 -1.95 -6.78 -6.01
C PRO A 59 -0.88 -6.40 -7.03
N ALA A 60 -1.29 -5.67 -8.05
CA ALA A 60 -0.44 -4.78 -8.83
C ALA A 60 -0.21 -3.45 -8.09
N ILE A 61 0.82 -2.70 -8.49
CA ILE A 61 1.14 -1.37 -7.94
C ILE A 61 -0.07 -0.41 -8.05
N SER A 62 -0.73 -0.42 -9.22
CA SER A 62 -1.87 0.44 -9.51
C SER A 62 -3.05 0.13 -8.59
N GLU A 63 -3.29 -1.13 -8.26
CA GLU A 63 -4.40 -1.55 -7.40
C GLU A 63 -4.21 -1.05 -5.96
N ILE A 64 -3.00 -1.16 -5.41
CA ILE A 64 -2.69 -0.59 -4.09
C ILE A 64 -2.80 0.93 -4.11
N ARG A 65 -2.29 1.60 -5.16
CA ARG A 65 -2.39 3.06 -5.29
C ARG A 65 -3.85 3.52 -5.30
N ASP A 66 -4.65 2.92 -6.18
CA ASP A 66 -6.05 3.31 -6.35
C ASP A 66 -6.85 3.08 -5.08
N LEU A 67 -6.59 1.95 -4.39
CA LEU A 67 -7.23 1.66 -3.12
C LEU A 67 -6.79 2.64 -2.02
N ALA A 68 -5.50 2.95 -1.92
CA ALA A 68 -5.00 3.93 -0.95
C ALA A 68 -5.65 5.30 -1.14
N LYS A 69 -5.72 5.81 -2.39
CA LYS A 69 -6.39 7.07 -2.72
C LYS A 69 -7.89 7.03 -2.40
N LYS A 70 -8.56 5.91 -2.67
CA LYS A 70 -9.98 5.73 -2.30
C LYS A 70 -10.19 5.78 -0.79
N ILE A 71 -9.30 5.17 -0.02
CA ILE A 71 -9.38 5.18 1.45
C ILE A 71 -9.10 6.58 1.99
N GLU A 72 -8.09 7.27 1.48
CA GLU A 72 -7.77 8.66 1.83
C GLU A 72 -8.94 9.60 1.56
N GLN A 73 -9.53 9.51 0.36
CA GLN A 73 -10.69 10.31 -0.03
C GLN A 73 -11.88 10.08 0.90
N ARG A 74 -12.17 8.81 1.26
CA ARG A 74 -13.25 8.48 2.21
C ARG A 74 -12.96 9.03 3.60
N ALA A 75 -11.70 8.97 4.07
CA ALA A 75 -11.31 9.53 5.36
C ALA A 75 -11.49 11.06 5.38
N TYR A 76 -11.21 11.73 4.27
CA TYR A 76 -11.49 13.16 4.10
C TYR A 76 -12.98 13.48 4.14
N GLU A 77 -13.79 12.73 3.40
CA GLU A 77 -15.25 12.90 3.39
C GLU A 77 -15.88 12.65 4.77
N ASN A 78 -15.31 11.73 5.55
CA ASN A 78 -15.76 11.41 6.90
C ASN A 78 -15.22 12.37 7.98
N GLY A 79 -14.38 13.34 7.62
CA GLY A 79 -13.77 14.28 8.57
C GLY A 79 -12.68 13.67 9.47
N GLU A 80 -12.13 12.52 9.10
CA GLU A 80 -11.08 11.81 9.84
C GLU A 80 -9.68 12.37 9.55
N THR A 81 -9.47 12.98 8.38
CA THR A 81 -8.24 13.71 8.06
C THR A 81 -8.37 15.16 8.47
N LYS A 82 -7.60 15.56 9.49
CA LYS A 82 -7.47 16.96 9.88
C LYS A 82 -6.95 17.76 8.68
N ILE A 83 -7.78 18.69 8.20
CA ILE A 83 -7.39 19.79 7.33
C ILE A 83 -6.37 20.61 8.13
N TRP A 84 -5.08 20.47 7.81
CA TRP A 84 -4.10 21.44 8.28
C TRP A 84 -4.28 22.70 7.43
N GLN A 85 -4.92 23.72 8.03
CA GLN A 85 -4.90 25.11 7.54
C GLN A 85 -3.50 25.71 7.71
#